data_AF-A0A164N9Z9-F1
#
_entry.id   AF-A0A164N9Z9-F1
#
_cell.length_a   1.000
_cell.length_b   1.000
_cell.length_c   1.000
_cell.angle_alpha   90.00
_cell.angle_beta   90.00
_cell.angle_gamma   90.00
#
_symmetry.space_group_name_H-M   'P 1'
#
loop_
_entity.id
_entity.type
_entity.pdbx_description
1 polymer ?
#
loop_
_entity_poly.entity_id
_entity_poly.type
_entity_poly.pdbx_seq_one_letter_code
_entity_poly.pdbx_strand_id
1 'polypeptide(L)'
;MGSGTVIENFYGVYLLYCENPKYVGRTYIGYTVNPNRRIQQHNKGVSSGGAYKTSNKGPWEMCLIIHGFPNDISGLRFEWAWQHPEKSRRLRKLVERKKSKESGFQFKMRVLSHMLRVGPWNRLALTIQWLVPKYRVEFEVSLQPPPHMPIEEGRVISKKVSSPLKEQNLLCSSTCIPRCDLCHQTIENGEVLNCLNTDCTLKAHILCLSSRFLITEPDHILPLEGSCPNCLSELLWADLIRKLKGCYQNENLSLDNTILT
;
A
#
# COMPACT_ATOMS: atom_id res chain seq x y z
N MET A 1 6.53 17.00 18.31
CA MET A 1 6.96 15.91 17.40
C MET A 1 5.69 15.25 16.89
N GLY A 2 5.39 15.34 15.59
CA GLY A 2 4.12 14.85 15.05
C GLY A 2 3.93 13.35 15.28
N SER A 3 2.71 12.94 15.61
CA SER A 3 2.29 11.54 15.72
C SER A 3 2.56 10.82 14.40
N GLY A 4 3.31 9.72 14.44
CA GLY A 4 3.52 8.87 13.26
C GLY A 4 2.37 7.88 13.10
N THR A 5 1.89 7.69 11.88
CA THR A 5 0.85 6.71 11.56
C THR A 5 1.43 5.31 11.66
N VAL A 6 0.80 4.46 12.48
CA VAL A 6 1.19 3.06 12.61
C VAL A 6 0.52 2.26 11.50
N ILE A 7 1.31 1.50 10.75
CA ILE A 7 0.82 0.67 9.65
C ILE A 7 1.21 -0.79 9.91
N GLU A 8 0.21 -1.63 10.01
CA GLU A 8 0.35 -3.07 10.24
C GLU A 8 0.71 -3.81 8.95
N ASN A 9 1.58 -4.83 9.04
CA ASN A 9 2.08 -5.63 7.92
C ASN A 9 2.56 -4.77 6.74
N PHE A 10 3.52 -3.89 7.05
CA PHE A 10 4.01 -2.87 6.13
C PHE A 10 4.87 -3.43 4.99
N TYR A 11 4.51 -3.05 3.77
CA TYR A 11 5.28 -3.22 2.55
C TYR A 11 5.28 -1.90 1.79
N GLY A 12 6.45 -1.33 1.49
CA GLY A 12 6.54 -0.04 0.83
C GLY A 12 7.72 0.14 -0.10
N VAL A 13 7.52 0.97 -1.12
CA VAL A 13 8.53 1.40 -2.09
C VAL A 13 8.72 2.91 -1.96
N TYR A 14 9.95 3.34 -1.71
CA TYR A 14 10.27 4.72 -1.38
C TYR A 14 11.14 5.39 -2.43
N LEU A 15 11.11 6.73 -2.42
CA LEU A 15 12.01 7.60 -3.17
C LEU A 15 12.87 8.40 -2.18
N LEU A 16 14.19 8.26 -2.30
CA LEU A 16 15.18 9.07 -1.60
C LEU A 16 15.60 10.26 -2.45
N TYR A 17 15.97 11.34 -1.77
CA TYR A 17 16.65 12.50 -2.33
C TYR A 17 17.95 12.75 -1.55
N CYS A 18 19.02 13.08 -2.26
CA CYS A 18 20.31 13.39 -1.66
C CYS A 18 20.43 14.89 -1.43
N GLU A 19 20.72 15.29 -0.18
CA GLU A 19 20.92 16.69 0.20
C GLU A 19 22.39 17.11 0.26
N ASN A 20 23.31 16.17 0.09
CA ASN A 20 24.73 16.47 0.05
C ASN A 20 25.03 17.46 -1.10
N PRO A 21 25.66 18.63 -0.84
CA PRO A 21 25.94 19.63 -1.89
C PRO A 21 26.68 19.08 -3.12
N LYS A 22 27.55 18.07 -2.93
CA LYS A 22 28.29 17.42 -4.02
C LYS A 22 27.40 16.52 -4.89
N TYR A 23 26.30 16.02 -4.35
CA TYR A 23 25.44 15.01 -4.96
C TYR A 23 23.96 15.41 -4.96
N VAL A 24 23.67 16.70 -4.76
CA VAL A 24 22.33 17.24 -4.58
C VAL A 24 21.43 16.84 -5.75
N GLY A 25 20.17 16.51 -5.45
CA GLY A 25 19.20 16.12 -6.47
C GLY A 25 19.34 14.69 -7.00
N ARG A 26 20.36 13.92 -6.55
CA ARG A 26 20.40 12.49 -6.82
C ARG A 26 19.27 11.79 -6.09
N THR A 27 18.66 10.84 -6.78
CA THR A 27 17.55 10.04 -6.25
C THR A 27 17.90 8.57 -6.16
N TYR A 28 17.24 7.86 -5.25
CA TYR A 28 17.31 6.40 -5.15
C TYR A 28 15.92 5.84 -4.85
N ILE A 29 15.52 4.79 -5.57
CA ILE A 29 14.26 4.08 -5.32
C ILE A 29 14.60 2.76 -4.65
N GLY A 30 13.86 2.37 -3.63
CA GLY A 30 14.06 1.09 -2.98
C GLY A 30 12.80 0.54 -2.32
N TYR A 31 12.84 -0.73 -1.95
CA TYR A 31 11.78 -1.41 -1.20
C TYR A 31 12.15 -1.62 0.28
N THR A 32 11.16 -1.60 1.18
CA THR A 32 11.35 -1.88 2.61
C THR A 32 10.06 -2.36 3.30
N VAL A 33 10.26 -3.11 4.39
CA VAL A 33 9.23 -3.46 5.39
C VAL A 33 9.34 -2.61 6.66
N ASN A 34 10.36 -1.75 6.75
CA ASN A 34 10.59 -0.85 7.88
C ASN A 34 11.31 0.42 7.37
N PRO A 35 10.60 1.53 7.12
CA PRO A 35 11.18 2.74 6.52
C PRO A 35 12.17 3.43 7.46
N ASN A 36 11.87 3.52 8.75
CA ASN A 36 12.71 4.17 9.76
C ASN A 36 14.09 3.50 9.90
N ARG A 37 14.12 2.16 9.91
CA ARG A 37 15.38 1.42 9.88
C ARG A 37 16.11 1.63 8.56
N ARG A 38 15.40 1.56 7.43
CA ARG A 38 16.01 1.60 6.09
C ARG A 38 16.70 2.93 5.80
N ILE A 39 16.11 4.07 6.18
CA ILE A 39 16.75 5.38 5.96
C ILE A 39 18.05 5.51 6.76
N GLN A 40 18.09 4.99 7.99
CA GLN A 40 19.31 4.94 8.79
C GLN A 40 20.39 4.09 8.14
N GLN A 41 20.04 2.94 7.56
CA GLN A 41 20.98 2.09 6.83
C GLN A 41 21.61 2.82 5.63
N HIS A 42 20.82 3.57 4.85
CA HIS A 42 21.34 4.37 3.74
C HIS A 42 22.35 5.43 4.20
N ASN A 43 22.05 6.12 5.30
CA ASN A 43 22.91 7.18 5.83
C ASN A 43 24.15 6.66 6.58
N LYS A 44 24.10 5.45 7.15
CA LYS A 44 25.27 4.78 7.74
C LYS A 44 26.16 4.08 6.70
N GLY A 45 25.64 3.84 5.50
CA GLY A 45 26.39 3.24 4.39
C GLY A 45 26.36 1.71 4.36
N VAL A 46 27.11 1.13 3.42
CA VAL A 46 27.04 -0.29 3.07
C VAL A 46 27.39 -1.25 4.21
N SER A 47 28.31 -0.86 5.09
CA SER A 47 28.69 -1.64 6.27
C SER A 47 27.53 -1.86 7.25
N SER A 48 26.50 -1.02 7.20
CA SER A 48 25.28 -1.13 8.02
C SER A 48 24.08 -1.67 7.24
N GLY A 49 24.31 -2.28 6.07
CA GLY A 49 23.25 -2.81 5.20
C GLY A 49 22.61 -1.76 4.27
N GLY A 50 23.23 -0.58 4.11
CA GLY A 50 22.83 0.41 3.12
C GLY A 50 23.15 -0.05 1.68
N ALA A 51 22.44 0.49 0.69
CA ALA A 51 22.73 0.18 -0.71
C ALA A 51 24.09 0.75 -1.13
N TYR A 52 24.87 0.01 -1.93
CA TYR A 52 26.15 0.48 -2.46
C TYR A 52 26.01 1.83 -3.20
N LYS A 53 24.94 1.99 -3.99
CA LYS A 53 24.66 3.22 -4.74
C LYS A 53 24.49 4.47 -3.85
N THR A 54 24.11 4.31 -2.58
CA THR A 54 23.87 5.42 -1.64
C THR A 54 25.03 5.66 -0.67
N SER A 55 25.98 4.72 -0.56
CA SER A 55 27.10 4.80 0.39
C SER A 55 28.00 6.01 0.14
N ASN A 56 28.44 6.68 1.22
CA ASN A 56 29.33 7.86 1.20
C ASN A 56 28.83 9.05 0.37
N LYS A 57 27.51 9.11 0.11
CA LYS A 57 26.88 10.18 -0.66
C LYS A 57 25.83 10.95 0.11
N GLY A 58 25.45 10.47 1.30
CA GLY A 58 24.44 11.12 2.14
C GLY A 58 24.87 12.52 2.63
N PRO A 59 23.98 13.23 3.35
CA PRO A 59 22.73 12.71 3.87
C PRO A 59 21.65 12.48 2.77
N TRP A 60 20.88 11.42 2.96
CA TRP A 60 19.70 11.07 2.20
C TRP A 60 18.46 11.33 3.05
N GLU A 61 17.43 11.89 2.44
CA GLU A 61 16.08 11.97 3.00
C GLU A 61 15.15 11.05 2.22
N MET A 62 14.26 10.36 2.92
CA MET A 62 13.18 9.59 2.31
C MET A 62 11.99 10.54 2.11
N CYS A 63 11.81 11.04 0.89
CA CYS A 63 10.82 12.08 0.60
C CYS A 63 9.40 11.52 0.59
N LEU A 64 9.25 10.37 -0.06
CA LEU A 64 7.97 9.76 -0.41
C LEU A 64 8.07 8.25 -0.21
N ILE A 65 7.00 7.63 0.26
CA ILE A 65 6.85 6.18 0.28
C ILE A 65 5.45 5.78 -0.18
N ILE A 66 5.40 4.86 -1.15
CA ILE A 66 4.17 4.19 -1.57
C ILE A 66 4.04 2.92 -0.74
N HIS A 67 2.90 2.72 -0.07
CA HIS A 67 2.66 1.52 0.73
C HIS A 67 1.25 0.97 0.51
N GLY A 68 0.91 -0.11 1.21
CA GLY A 68 -0.35 -0.84 0.98
C GLY A 68 -0.19 -2.03 0.02
N PHE A 69 1.04 -2.35 -0.41
CA PHE A 69 1.29 -3.54 -1.22
C PHE A 69 0.85 -4.82 -0.49
N PRO A 70 0.19 -5.76 -1.17
CA PRO A 70 -0.35 -6.97 -0.52
C PRO A 70 0.73 -7.97 -0.08
N ASN A 71 1.93 -7.86 -0.66
CA ASN A 71 3.10 -8.68 -0.37
C ASN A 71 4.37 -8.02 -0.95
N ASP A 72 5.51 -8.62 -0.61
CA ASP A 72 6.84 -8.25 -1.10
C ASP A 72 6.96 -8.36 -2.62
N ILE A 73 6.44 -9.42 -3.24
CA ILE A 73 6.50 -9.62 -4.70
C ILE A 73 5.88 -8.44 -5.45
N SER A 74 4.74 -7.96 -4.99
CA SER A 74 4.04 -6.82 -5.61
C SER A 74 4.84 -5.52 -5.45
N GLY A 75 5.39 -5.28 -4.26
CA GLY A 75 6.27 -4.13 -3.98
C GLY A 75 7.56 -4.16 -4.81
N LEU A 76 8.24 -5.31 -4.90
CA LEU A 76 9.47 -5.49 -5.67
C LEU A 76 9.25 -5.32 -7.18
N ARG A 77 8.11 -5.80 -7.71
CA ARG A 77 7.73 -5.56 -9.11
C ARG A 77 7.48 -4.08 -9.40
N PHE A 78 6.86 -3.36 -8.45
CA PHE A 78 6.68 -1.92 -8.53
C PHE A 78 8.03 -1.19 -8.49
N GLU A 79 8.88 -1.49 -7.50
CA GLU A 79 10.23 -0.92 -7.37
C GLU A 79 11.03 -1.06 -8.67
N TRP A 80 11.08 -2.26 -9.23
CA TRP A 80 11.83 -2.52 -10.45
C TRP A 80 11.31 -1.69 -11.64
N ALA A 81 9.99 -1.62 -11.81
CA ALA A 81 9.39 -0.84 -12.89
C ALA A 81 9.65 0.66 -12.73
N TRP A 82 9.68 1.18 -11.49
CA TRP A 82 9.98 2.58 -11.21
C TRP A 82 11.47 2.91 -11.40
N GLN A 83 12.35 1.96 -11.09
CA GLN A 83 13.78 2.05 -11.37
C GLN A 83 14.06 2.03 -12.89
N HIS A 84 13.33 1.20 -13.65
CA HIS A 84 13.58 0.88 -15.06
C HIS A 84 12.36 1.07 -15.99
N PRO A 85 11.78 2.28 -16.07
CA PRO A 85 10.58 2.53 -16.88
C PRO A 85 10.77 2.18 -18.37
N GLU A 86 11.98 2.36 -18.90
CA GLU A 86 12.33 2.04 -20.29
C GLU A 86 12.34 0.54 -20.61
N LYS A 87 12.55 -0.31 -19.60
CA LYS A 87 12.55 -1.77 -19.74
C LYS A 87 11.19 -2.38 -19.40
N SER A 88 10.39 -1.68 -18.59
CA SER A 88 9.06 -2.16 -18.21
C SER A 88 8.14 -2.21 -19.43
N ARG A 89 7.59 -3.39 -19.72
CA ARG A 89 6.61 -3.60 -20.80
C ARG A 89 5.43 -2.63 -20.72
N ARG A 90 5.04 -2.24 -19.50
CA ARG A 90 3.89 -1.37 -19.20
C ARG A 90 4.21 0.12 -19.36
N LEU A 91 5.47 0.50 -19.14
CA LEU A 91 5.86 1.91 -19.09
C LEU A 91 6.65 2.36 -20.33
N ARG A 92 7.37 1.47 -21.02
CA ARG A 92 8.28 1.82 -22.11
C ARG A 92 7.66 2.62 -23.26
N LYS A 93 6.35 2.46 -23.50
CA LYS A 93 5.58 3.19 -24.53
C LYS A 93 4.80 4.37 -23.96
N LEU A 94 4.56 4.37 -22.65
CA LEU A 94 3.73 5.37 -21.97
C LEU A 94 4.58 6.53 -21.43
N VAL A 95 5.79 6.23 -20.97
CA VAL A 95 6.68 7.18 -20.32
C VAL A 95 7.78 7.58 -21.29
N GLU A 96 7.74 8.84 -21.72
CA GLU A 96 8.83 9.44 -22.49
C GLU A 96 10.12 9.48 -21.67
N ARG A 97 11.27 9.41 -22.38
CA ARG A 97 12.60 9.57 -21.77
C ARG A 97 12.69 10.89 -21.00
N LYS A 98 13.54 10.90 -19.97
CA LYS A 98 13.81 12.08 -19.17
C LYS A 98 14.21 13.26 -20.06
N LYS A 99 13.57 14.41 -19.87
CA LYS A 99 13.91 15.64 -20.59
C LYS A 99 15.19 16.25 -20.01
N SER A 100 15.95 16.99 -20.82
CA SER A 100 17.23 17.58 -20.37
C SER A 100 17.05 18.56 -19.20
N LYS A 101 16.00 19.40 -19.26
CA LYS A 101 15.62 20.37 -18.22
C LYS A 101 14.90 19.77 -17.01
N GLU A 102 14.46 18.51 -17.08
CA GLU A 102 13.75 17.82 -16.00
C GLU A 102 14.76 17.32 -14.97
N SER A 103 14.52 17.52 -13.68
CA SER A 103 15.37 16.92 -12.63
C SER A 103 15.16 15.41 -12.52
N GLY A 104 16.10 14.71 -11.87
CA GLY A 104 15.92 13.28 -11.57
C GLY A 104 14.66 13.03 -10.74
N PHE A 105 14.40 13.87 -9.75
CA PHE A 105 13.21 13.82 -8.90
C PHE A 105 11.91 14.01 -9.68
N GLN A 106 11.81 15.08 -10.48
CA GLN A 106 10.63 15.33 -11.34
C GLN A 106 10.37 14.16 -12.29
N PHE A 107 11.41 13.62 -12.90
CA PHE A 107 11.27 12.45 -13.77
C PHE A 107 10.71 11.24 -13.01
N LYS A 108 11.19 10.97 -11.80
CA LYS A 108 10.67 9.86 -10.98
C LYS A 108 9.23 10.09 -10.53
N MET A 109 8.84 11.33 -10.23
CA MET A 109 7.45 11.66 -9.95
C MET A 109 6.55 11.44 -11.16
N ARG A 110 6.94 11.90 -12.35
CA ARG A 110 6.17 11.66 -13.59
C ARG A 110 6.00 10.17 -13.88
N VAL A 111 7.05 9.37 -13.72
CA VAL A 111 6.98 7.90 -13.86
C VAL A 111 5.97 7.32 -12.87
N LEU A 112 6.02 7.75 -11.60
CA LEU A 112 5.09 7.31 -10.57
C LEU A 112 3.64 7.62 -10.93
N SER A 113 3.34 8.84 -11.40
CA SER A 113 1.98 9.24 -11.80
C SER A 113 1.40 8.30 -12.88
N HIS A 114 2.23 7.89 -13.85
CA HIS A 114 1.81 6.89 -14.83
C HIS A 114 1.63 5.49 -14.20
N MET A 115 2.52 5.08 -13.30
CA MET A 115 2.45 3.77 -12.65
C MET A 115 1.16 3.59 -11.85
N LEU A 116 0.73 4.61 -11.09
CA LEU A 116 -0.49 4.54 -10.28
C LEU A 116 -1.77 4.38 -11.11
N ARG A 117 -1.71 4.67 -12.43
CA ARG A 117 -2.86 4.66 -13.34
C ARG A 117 -2.85 3.49 -14.33
N VAL A 118 -1.84 2.62 -14.30
CA VAL A 118 -1.78 1.43 -15.17
C VAL A 118 -1.84 0.13 -14.39
N GLY A 119 -2.51 -0.86 -14.97
CA GLY A 119 -2.55 -2.21 -14.41
C GLY A 119 -1.14 -2.81 -14.28
N PRO A 120 -0.88 -3.65 -13.26
CA PRO A 120 -1.84 -4.06 -12.24
C PRO A 120 -1.95 -3.07 -11.06
N TRP A 121 -1.15 -2.00 -11.04
CA TRP A 121 -0.96 -1.17 -9.85
C TRP A 121 -2.17 -0.30 -9.55
N ASN A 122 -2.89 0.17 -10.58
CA ASN A 122 -4.11 0.97 -10.45
C ASN A 122 -5.31 0.26 -9.80
N ARG A 123 -5.17 -1.01 -9.42
CA ARG A 123 -6.18 -1.78 -8.68
C ARG A 123 -5.67 -2.30 -7.33
N LEU A 124 -4.55 -1.76 -6.86
CA LEU A 124 -4.04 -1.99 -5.52
C LEU A 124 -4.50 -0.83 -4.61
N ALA A 125 -4.89 -1.12 -3.38
CA ALA A 125 -5.15 -0.09 -2.37
C ALA A 125 -3.84 0.50 -1.85
N LEU A 126 -3.18 1.31 -2.69
CA LEU A 126 -1.91 1.95 -2.36
C LEU A 126 -2.14 3.31 -1.73
N THR A 127 -1.31 3.67 -0.75
CA THR A 127 -1.25 5.01 -0.17
C THR A 127 0.02 5.71 -0.64
N ILE A 128 -0.10 6.96 -1.05
CA ILE A 128 1.01 7.84 -1.44
C ILE A 128 1.35 8.70 -0.21
N GLN A 129 2.40 8.34 0.52
CA GLN A 129 2.75 9.02 1.77
C GLN A 129 3.96 9.94 1.59
N TRP A 130 3.76 11.24 1.74
CA TRP A 130 4.83 12.23 1.86
C TRP A 130 5.39 12.24 3.28
N LEU A 131 6.66 11.86 3.44
CA LEU A 131 7.31 11.78 4.75
C LEU A 131 7.96 13.11 5.17
N VAL A 132 8.28 13.96 4.19
CA VAL A 132 8.95 15.24 4.38
C VAL A 132 8.27 16.32 3.51
N PRO A 133 7.53 17.27 4.11
CA PRO A 133 6.67 18.21 3.37
C PRO A 133 7.38 19.04 2.29
N LYS A 134 8.65 19.42 2.49
CA LYS A 134 9.39 20.27 1.53
C LYS A 134 9.58 19.64 0.13
N TYR A 135 9.40 18.33 -0.02
CA TYR A 135 9.50 17.64 -1.31
C TYR A 135 8.15 17.36 -1.96
N ARG A 136 7.04 17.70 -1.29
CA ARG A 136 5.72 17.50 -1.85
C ARG A 136 5.60 18.24 -3.18
N VAL A 137 5.11 17.53 -4.18
CA VAL A 137 4.71 18.10 -5.45
C VAL A 137 3.31 17.64 -5.77
N GLU A 138 2.53 18.54 -6.36
CA GLU A 138 1.19 18.20 -6.84
C GLU A 138 1.28 17.34 -8.09
N PHE A 139 0.38 16.38 -8.20
CA PHE A 139 0.21 15.59 -9.42
C PHE A 139 -0.43 16.48 -10.50
N GLU A 140 -0.02 16.29 -11.75
CA GLU A 140 -0.73 16.91 -12.87
C GLU A 140 -2.20 16.48 -12.86
N VAL A 141 -3.13 17.39 -13.16
CA VAL A 141 -4.58 17.13 -13.10
C VAL A 141 -4.98 15.88 -13.90
N SER A 142 -4.36 15.68 -15.07
CA SER A 142 -4.59 14.51 -15.93
C SER A 142 -3.94 13.21 -15.45
N LEU A 143 -3.04 13.28 -14.46
CA LEU A 143 -2.23 12.17 -13.94
C LEU A 143 -2.36 12.00 -12.42
N GLN A 144 -3.47 12.47 -11.83
CA GLN A 144 -3.81 12.23 -10.43
C GLN A 144 -3.92 10.72 -10.12
N PRO A 145 -3.57 10.28 -8.90
CA PRO A 145 -3.85 8.92 -8.46
C PRO A 145 -5.35 8.59 -8.54
N PRO A 146 -5.72 7.32 -8.73
CA PRO A 146 -7.12 6.89 -8.62
C PRO A 146 -7.75 7.25 -7.26
N PRO A 147 -9.08 7.46 -7.17
CA PRO A 147 -9.74 7.90 -5.93
C PRO A 147 -9.51 7.01 -4.71
N HIS A 148 -9.36 5.70 -4.90
CA HIS A 148 -9.10 4.74 -3.81
C HIS A 148 -7.65 4.75 -3.29
N MET A 149 -6.77 5.59 -3.87
CA MET A 149 -5.38 5.72 -3.45
C MET A 149 -5.16 7.05 -2.73
N PRO A 150 -5.26 7.09 -1.38
CA PRO A 150 -5.13 8.33 -0.64
C PRO A 150 -3.70 8.89 -0.73
N ILE A 151 -3.61 10.22 -0.71
CA ILE A 151 -2.35 10.97 -0.58
C ILE A 151 -2.29 11.52 0.83
N GLU A 152 -1.29 11.07 1.59
CA GLU A 152 -1.15 11.34 3.02
C GLU A 152 0.18 12.02 3.34
N GLU A 153 0.25 12.65 4.52
CA GLU A 153 1.47 13.27 5.02
C GLU A 153 1.84 12.78 6.42
N GLY A 154 3.14 12.75 6.71
CA GLY A 154 3.65 12.43 8.03
C GLY A 154 4.46 11.14 8.08
N ARG A 155 4.93 10.81 9.29
CA ARG A 155 5.84 9.68 9.52
C ARG A 155 5.07 8.36 9.52
N VAL A 156 5.70 7.30 9.02
CA VAL A 156 5.15 5.94 9.06
C VAL A 156 5.93 5.06 10.02
N ILE A 157 5.21 4.33 10.86
CA ILE A 157 5.76 3.35 11.79
C ILE A 157 5.24 1.97 11.41
N SER A 158 6.15 1.09 10.97
CA SER A 158 5.79 -0.28 10.62
C SER A 158 5.60 -1.14 11.87
N LYS A 159 4.44 -1.79 12.01
CA LYS A 159 4.16 -2.80 13.04
C LYS A 159 3.90 -4.15 12.39
N LYS A 160 4.52 -5.22 12.90
CA LYS A 160 4.18 -6.58 12.48
C LYS A 160 3.06 -7.10 13.36
N VAL A 161 2.08 -7.76 12.77
CA VAL A 161 1.03 -8.48 13.51
C VAL A 161 1.21 -9.98 13.33
N SER A 162 0.90 -10.74 14.37
CA SER A 162 0.77 -12.20 14.26
C SER A 162 -0.49 -12.51 13.45
N SER A 163 -0.41 -13.54 12.59
CA SER A 163 -1.61 -14.00 11.89
C SER A 163 -2.47 -14.82 12.86
N PRO A 164 -3.76 -14.48 13.06
CA PRO A 164 -4.67 -15.28 13.89
C PRO A 164 -4.85 -16.71 13.36
N LEU A 165 -4.59 -16.95 12.06
CA LEU A 165 -4.61 -18.29 11.46
C LEU A 165 -3.55 -19.24 12.06
N LYS A 166 -2.52 -18.71 12.74
CA LYS A 166 -1.54 -19.55 13.46
C LYS A 166 -1.98 -19.94 14.87
N GLU A 167 -2.87 -19.18 15.49
CA GLU A 167 -3.32 -19.40 16.88
C GLU A 167 -4.61 -20.23 16.97
N GLN A 168 -5.41 -20.30 15.91
CA GLN A 168 -6.61 -21.15 15.85
C GLN A 168 -6.35 -22.66 15.95
N ASN A 169 -5.09 -23.12 15.82
CA ASN A 169 -4.73 -24.53 15.99
C ASN A 169 -4.53 -24.96 17.45
N LEU A 170 -4.66 -24.06 18.45
CA LEU A 170 -4.28 -24.36 19.85
C LEU A 170 -5.39 -24.17 20.88
N LEU A 171 -6.59 -23.68 20.52
CA LEU A 171 -7.66 -23.40 21.48
C LEU A 171 -9.03 -23.97 21.06
N CYS A 172 -9.34 -25.11 21.68
CA CYS A 172 -10.63 -25.54 22.20
C CYS A 172 -11.77 -25.94 21.21
N SER A 173 -12.11 -27.21 21.34
CA SER A 173 -13.45 -27.81 21.31
C SER A 173 -14.61 -26.86 21.66
N SER A 174 -15.69 -26.96 20.86
CA SER A 174 -16.98 -26.25 20.96
C SER A 174 -17.04 -24.84 20.35
N THR A 175 -17.20 -24.74 19.03
CA THR A 175 -17.61 -23.49 18.37
C THR A 175 -18.63 -23.76 17.26
N CYS A 176 -19.73 -23.03 17.29
CA CYS A 176 -20.75 -23.01 16.24
C CYS A 176 -20.09 -22.57 14.92
N ILE A 177 -20.14 -23.42 13.90
CA ILE A 177 -19.59 -23.10 12.57
C ILE A 177 -20.37 -21.90 12.00
N PRO A 178 -19.70 -20.77 11.69
CA PRO A 178 -20.41 -19.58 11.21
C PRO A 178 -21.09 -19.87 9.86
N ARG A 179 -22.27 -19.28 9.65
CA ARG A 179 -22.97 -19.31 8.36
C ARG A 179 -22.69 -18.04 7.59
N CYS A 180 -22.55 -18.17 6.28
CA CYS A 180 -22.40 -17.06 5.36
C CYS A 180 -23.74 -16.34 5.15
N ASP A 181 -23.77 -15.02 5.29
CA ASP A 181 -24.97 -14.20 5.11
C ASP A 181 -25.46 -14.15 3.65
N LEU A 182 -24.63 -14.59 2.70
CA LEU A 182 -24.92 -14.52 1.25
C LEU A 182 -25.45 -15.83 0.66
N CYS A 183 -24.84 -16.97 1.01
CA CYS A 183 -25.27 -18.28 0.50
C CYS A 183 -25.95 -19.14 1.57
N HIS A 184 -25.96 -18.68 2.82
CA HIS A 184 -26.53 -19.38 3.99
C HIS A 184 -25.88 -20.73 4.31
N GLN A 185 -24.77 -21.10 3.67
CA GLN A 185 -24.00 -22.32 3.98
C GLN A 185 -22.97 -22.06 5.09
N THR A 186 -22.51 -23.14 5.73
CA THR A 186 -21.45 -23.11 6.75
C THR A 186 -20.09 -22.71 6.17
N ILE A 187 -19.26 -22.03 6.96
CA ILE A 187 -17.89 -21.64 6.60
C ILE A 187 -16.92 -22.56 7.33
N GLU A 188 -16.48 -23.64 6.67
CA GLU A 188 -15.74 -24.74 7.29
C GLU A 188 -14.22 -24.47 7.45
N ASN A 189 -13.64 -23.60 6.62
CA ASN A 189 -12.20 -23.39 6.54
C ASN A 189 -11.65 -22.26 7.44
N GLY A 190 -12.45 -21.74 8.38
CA GLY A 190 -12.04 -20.67 9.32
C GLY A 190 -11.79 -19.28 8.70
N GLU A 191 -11.62 -19.18 7.38
CA GLU A 191 -11.46 -17.91 6.66
C GLU A 191 -12.81 -17.20 6.44
N VAL A 192 -13.24 -16.48 7.48
CA VAL A 192 -14.47 -15.68 7.47
C VAL A 192 -14.14 -14.22 7.18
N LEU A 193 -14.72 -13.64 6.13
CA LEU A 193 -14.70 -12.18 5.95
C LEU A 193 -15.74 -11.55 6.85
N ASN A 194 -15.31 -10.53 7.59
CA ASN A 194 -16.15 -9.69 8.42
C ASN A 194 -16.10 -8.25 7.89
N CYS A 195 -17.20 -7.51 8.01
CA CYS A 195 -17.22 -6.08 7.67
C CYS A 195 -16.17 -5.30 8.50
N LEU A 196 -15.66 -4.19 7.96
CA LEU A 196 -14.76 -3.30 8.71
C LEU A 196 -15.49 -2.55 9.83
N ASN A 197 -16.75 -2.16 9.61
CA ASN A 197 -17.61 -1.59 10.64
C ASN A 197 -17.81 -2.60 11.79
N THR A 198 -17.42 -2.23 13.00
CA THR A 198 -17.48 -3.08 14.21
C THR A 198 -18.89 -3.42 14.65
N ASP A 199 -19.86 -2.56 14.31
CA ASP A 199 -21.27 -2.76 14.67
C ASP A 199 -22.01 -3.65 13.64
N CYS A 200 -21.35 -3.96 12.53
CA CYS A 200 -21.91 -4.79 11.47
C CYS A 200 -21.66 -6.28 11.72
N THR A 201 -22.71 -7.08 11.57
CA THR A 201 -22.68 -8.53 11.83
C THR A 201 -22.27 -9.39 10.63
N LEU A 202 -21.96 -8.75 9.49
CA LEU A 202 -21.64 -9.46 8.23
C LEU A 202 -20.59 -10.55 8.45
N LYS A 203 -20.94 -11.78 8.07
CA LYS A 203 -20.04 -12.91 7.90
C LYS A 203 -20.23 -13.50 6.52
N ALA A 204 -19.17 -13.58 5.73
CA ALA A 204 -19.25 -14.13 4.37
C ALA A 204 -18.06 -15.03 4.02
N HIS A 205 -18.31 -16.01 3.15
CA HIS A 205 -17.21 -16.65 2.42
C HIS A 205 -16.51 -15.61 1.56
N ILE A 206 -15.19 -15.76 1.40
CA ILE A 206 -14.38 -14.92 0.49
C ILE A 206 -14.99 -14.90 -0.91
N LEU A 207 -15.34 -16.07 -1.45
CA LEU A 207 -15.86 -16.18 -2.80
C LEU A 207 -17.24 -15.54 -2.95
N CYS A 208 -18.14 -15.69 -1.97
CA CYS A 208 -19.47 -15.09 -2.04
C CYS A 208 -19.40 -13.56 -2.06
N LEU A 209 -18.60 -12.96 -1.15
CA LEU A 209 -18.46 -11.50 -1.10
C LEU A 209 -17.71 -10.96 -2.32
N SER A 210 -16.66 -11.66 -2.76
CA SER A 210 -15.92 -11.31 -3.99
C SER A 210 -16.84 -11.29 -5.20
N SER A 211 -17.63 -12.35 -5.42
CA SER A 211 -18.58 -12.42 -6.54
C SER A 211 -19.61 -11.31 -6.49
N ARG A 212 -20.08 -10.93 -5.30
CA ARG A 212 -21.03 -9.83 -5.11
C ARG A 212 -20.44 -8.47 -5.48
N PHE A 213 -19.18 -8.22 -5.16
CA PHE A 213 -18.47 -6.98 -5.50
C PHE A 213 -18.10 -6.92 -6.99
N LEU A 214 -17.85 -8.07 -7.62
CA LEU A 214 -17.49 -8.16 -9.04
C LEU A 214 -18.68 -8.04 -10.01
N ILE A 215 -19.92 -7.95 -9.52
CA ILE A 215 -21.12 -7.82 -10.39
C ILE A 215 -20.98 -6.65 -11.38
N THR A 216 -20.40 -5.53 -10.94
CA THR A 216 -20.20 -4.33 -11.77
C THR A 216 -18.88 -4.33 -12.53
N GLU A 217 -18.04 -5.36 -12.34
CA GLU A 217 -16.69 -5.45 -12.91
C GLU A 217 -16.38 -6.88 -13.40
N PRO A 218 -17.15 -7.43 -14.37
CA PRO A 218 -17.09 -8.85 -14.74
C PRO A 218 -15.75 -9.29 -15.36
N ASP A 219 -14.96 -8.36 -15.89
CA ASP A 219 -13.64 -8.62 -16.49
C ASP A 219 -12.52 -8.72 -15.43
N HIS A 220 -12.87 -8.65 -14.15
CA HIS A 220 -11.91 -8.68 -13.04
C HIS A 220 -12.08 -9.92 -12.18
N ILE A 221 -10.94 -10.45 -11.73
CA ILE A 221 -10.88 -11.62 -10.85
C ILE A 221 -10.86 -11.19 -9.37
N LEU A 222 -10.31 -10.02 -9.09
CA LEU A 222 -10.22 -9.45 -7.75
C LEU A 222 -11.04 -8.16 -7.69
N PRO A 223 -11.99 -8.04 -6.73
CA PRO A 223 -12.67 -6.78 -6.51
C PRO A 223 -11.68 -5.71 -6.07
N LEU A 224 -11.96 -4.46 -6.43
CA LEU A 224 -11.28 -3.31 -5.85
C LEU A 224 -12.03 -2.83 -4.61
N GLU A 225 -13.33 -2.62 -4.76
CA GLU A 225 -14.23 -2.08 -3.74
C GLU A 225 -15.65 -2.63 -3.89
N GLY A 226 -16.49 -2.39 -2.89
CA GLY A 226 -17.91 -2.66 -2.95
C GLY A 226 -18.62 -2.36 -1.63
N SER A 227 -19.95 -2.22 -1.68
CA SER A 227 -20.77 -1.90 -0.52
C SER A 227 -21.10 -3.14 0.32
N CYS A 228 -20.99 -3.03 1.64
CA CYS A 228 -21.41 -4.08 2.56
C CYS A 228 -22.90 -4.40 2.40
N PRO A 229 -23.31 -5.67 2.23
CA PRO A 229 -24.72 -6.02 2.07
C PRO A 229 -25.57 -5.83 3.33
N ASN A 230 -24.95 -5.75 4.52
CA ASN A 230 -25.68 -5.62 5.79
C ASN A 230 -25.77 -4.17 6.27
N CYS A 231 -24.67 -3.40 6.22
CA CYS A 231 -24.62 -2.02 6.74
C CYS A 231 -24.41 -0.95 5.66
N LEU A 232 -24.28 -1.34 4.39
CA LEU A 232 -24.10 -0.46 3.23
C LEU A 232 -22.84 0.40 3.24
N SER A 233 -21.91 0.20 4.18
CA SER A 233 -20.62 0.89 4.18
C SER A 233 -19.82 0.53 2.92
N GLU A 234 -19.18 1.51 2.30
CA GLU A 234 -18.20 1.26 1.24
C GLU A 234 -16.94 0.60 1.80
N LEU A 235 -16.44 -0.43 1.11
CA LEU A 235 -15.33 -1.24 1.59
C LEU A 235 -14.31 -1.45 0.47
N LEU A 236 -13.04 -1.19 0.74
CA LEU A 236 -11.95 -1.66 -0.11
C LEU A 236 -11.71 -3.15 0.13
N TRP A 237 -11.62 -3.93 -0.94
CA TRP A 237 -11.34 -5.36 -0.87
C TRP A 237 -10.02 -5.65 -0.15
N ALA A 238 -9.00 -4.81 -0.39
CA ALA A 238 -7.70 -4.94 0.26
C ALA A 238 -7.80 -4.85 1.79
N ASP A 239 -8.67 -4.01 2.32
CA ASP A 239 -8.85 -3.84 3.77
C ASP A 239 -9.57 -5.01 4.41
N LEU A 240 -10.56 -5.60 3.73
CA LEU A 240 -11.18 -6.86 4.15
C LEU A 240 -10.14 -7.99 4.26
N ILE A 241 -9.26 -8.11 3.26
CA ILE A 241 -8.17 -9.09 3.28
C ILE A 241 -7.13 -8.77 4.36
N ARG A 242 -6.84 -7.49 4.63
CA ARG A 242 -5.96 -7.09 5.74
C ARG A 242 -6.57 -7.47 7.09
N LYS A 243 -7.87 -7.22 7.30
CA LYS A 243 -8.61 -7.63 8.51
C LYS A 243 -8.56 -9.14 8.70
N LEU A 244 -8.82 -9.92 7.64
CA LEU A 244 -8.71 -11.38 7.65
C LEU A 244 -7.31 -11.87 8.07
N LYS A 245 -6.26 -11.15 7.68
CA LYS A 245 -4.86 -11.45 8.03
C LYS A 245 -4.45 -10.97 9.44
N GLY A 246 -5.38 -10.44 10.23
CA GLY A 246 -5.15 -10.00 11.60
C GLY A 246 -4.75 -8.54 11.76
N CYS A 247 -4.83 -7.73 10.70
CA CYS A 247 -4.75 -6.28 10.87
C CYS A 247 -6.04 -5.73 11.50
N TYR A 248 -5.98 -4.53 12.08
CA TYR A 248 -7.14 -3.82 12.65
C TYR A 248 -7.75 -4.50 13.89
N GLN A 249 -6.99 -5.33 14.60
CA GLN A 249 -7.48 -6.02 15.81
C GLN A 249 -7.54 -5.13 17.06
N ASN A 250 -6.84 -4.00 17.08
CA ASN A 250 -6.73 -3.12 18.24
C ASN A 250 -7.00 -1.67 17.85
N GLU A 251 -8.23 -1.34 17.48
CA GLU A 251 -8.59 -0.01 17.01
C GLU A 251 -10.14 0.02 16.98
N ASN A 252 -10.92 0.91 17.63
CA ASN A 252 -10.76 2.36 17.78
C ASN A 252 -10.06 3.02 16.58
N LEU A 253 -10.24 2.45 15.39
CA LEU A 253 -10.23 3.20 14.15
C LEU A 253 -11.57 3.91 14.15
N SER A 254 -11.58 5.16 14.57
CA SER A 254 -12.52 6.10 13.96
C SER A 254 -12.30 5.96 12.45
N LEU A 255 -13.23 5.27 11.80
CA LEU A 255 -13.52 5.53 10.40
C LEU A 255 -13.95 7.00 10.38
N ASP A 256 -12.98 7.89 10.24
CA ASP A 256 -13.25 9.27 9.89
C ASP A 256 -13.84 9.21 8.48
N ASN A 257 -15.16 9.04 8.45
CA ASN A 257 -16.03 9.29 7.32
C ASN A 257 -16.03 10.80 7.02
N THR A 258 -14.87 11.34 6.66
CA THR A 258 -14.72 12.74 6.26
C THR A 258 -13.79 12.86 5.07
N ILE A 259 -14.14 12.20 3.97
CA ILE A 259 -13.83 12.69 2.63
C ILE A 259 -15.07 12.49 1.74
N LEU A 260 -16.13 13.26 2.03
CA LEU A 260 -17.14 13.66 1.05
C LEU A 260 -17.68 15.04 1.46
N THR A 261 -16.87 16.08 1.20
CA THR A 261 -17.31 17.45 0.83
C THR A 261 -16.19 18.11 0.04
#